data_AF-A0A6C0EUM9-F1
#
_entry.id   AF-A0A6C0EUM9-F1
#
_cell.length_a   1.000
_cell.length_b   1.000
_cell.length_c   1.000
_cell.angle_alpha   90.00
_cell.angle_beta   90.00
_cell.angle_gamma   90.00
#
_symmetry.space_group_name_H-M   'P 1'
#
loop_
_entity.id
_entity.type
_entity.pdbx_description
1 polymer ?
#
loop_
_entity_poly.entity_id
_entity_poly.type
_entity_poly.pdbx_seq_one_letter_code
_entity_poly.pdbx_strand_id
1 'polypeptide(L)'
;MRDVTKTNAKNWTFSGTIREAQKTVIDSYLTPEPRDGIISLQTGGGKTVCALYIASILQLPTIVLVHNTFLRDQWIDRISAFLPDARIGTIQGDTIDIE
;
A
#
# COMPACT_ATOMS: atom_id res chain seq x y z
N MET A 1 20.07 8.27 -5.95
CA MET A 1 18.64 7.92 -5.93
C MET A 1 18.51 6.49 -6.45
N ARG A 2 17.78 5.59 -5.80
CA ARG A 2 17.62 4.21 -6.33
C ARG A 2 16.78 4.28 -7.60
N ASP A 3 17.37 3.92 -8.73
CA ASP A 3 16.65 3.82 -10.01
C ASP A 3 15.92 2.47 -10.04
N VAL A 4 14.69 2.47 -9.54
CA VAL A 4 13.83 1.29 -9.52
C VAL A 4 12.86 1.40 -10.69
N THR A 5 12.92 0.45 -11.60
CA THR A 5 12.02 0.40 -12.76
C THR A 5 10.58 0.27 -12.29
N LYS A 6 9.71 1.17 -12.78
CA LYS A 6 8.27 1.08 -12.56
C LYS A 6 7.70 -0.19 -13.18
N THR A 7 6.70 -0.75 -12.53
CA THR A 7 5.94 -1.89 -13.06
C THR A 7 4.85 -1.42 -14.02
N ASN A 8 4.19 -2.35 -14.72
CA ASN A 8 3.16 -2.00 -15.70
C ASN A 8 2.02 -1.19 -15.04
N ALA A 9 1.78 0.02 -15.56
CA ALA A 9 0.79 0.97 -15.04
C ALA A 9 -0.63 0.39 -14.93
N LYS A 10 -0.99 -0.58 -15.78
CA LYS A 10 -2.30 -1.23 -15.74
C LYS A 10 -2.59 -1.91 -14.39
N ASN A 11 -1.56 -2.35 -13.67
CA ASN A 11 -1.70 -3.01 -12.37
C ASN A 11 -2.03 -2.03 -11.23
N TRP A 12 -2.02 -0.72 -11.50
CA TRP A 12 -2.13 0.35 -10.51
C TRP A 12 -3.36 1.23 -10.72
N THR A 13 -4.38 0.75 -11.44
CA THR A 13 -5.65 1.45 -11.57
C THR A 13 -6.34 1.50 -10.21
N PHE A 14 -6.38 2.68 -9.57
CA PHE A 14 -7.03 2.85 -8.28
C PHE A 14 -8.55 2.98 -8.43
N SER A 15 -9.28 2.03 -7.85
CA SER A 15 -10.75 1.98 -7.84
C SER A 15 -11.29 2.46 -6.50
N GLY A 16 -11.46 3.77 -6.36
CA GLY A 16 -12.00 4.40 -5.17
C GLY A 16 -11.79 5.91 -5.14
N THR A 17 -12.25 6.56 -4.06
CA THR A 17 -12.10 8.00 -3.86
C THR A 17 -11.35 8.29 -2.57
N ILE A 18 -10.40 9.21 -2.63
CA ILE A 18 -9.69 9.73 -1.46
C ILE A 18 -10.54 10.84 -0.82
N ARG A 19 -10.75 10.74 0.49
CA ARG A 19 -11.46 11.76 1.28
C ARG A 19 -10.58 12.99 1.48
N GLU A 20 -11.17 14.16 1.65
CA GLU A 20 -10.41 15.41 1.87
C GLU A 20 -9.38 15.30 3.01
N ALA A 21 -9.78 14.71 4.15
CA ALA A 21 -8.88 14.52 5.30
C ALA A 21 -7.69 13.59 5.02
N GLN A 22 -7.76 12.75 3.99
CA GLN A 22 -6.69 11.84 3.61
C GLN A 22 -5.67 12.50 2.65
N LYS A 23 -6.08 13.53 1.91
CA LYS A 23 -5.23 14.21 0.92
C LYS A 23 -3.99 14.79 1.57
N THR A 24 -4.14 15.52 2.68
CA THR A 24 -3.01 16.12 3.40
C THR A 24 -1.96 15.08 3.81
N VAL A 25 -2.39 13.89 4.20
CA VAL A 25 -1.49 12.80 4.62
C VAL A 25 -0.78 12.18 3.42
N ILE A 26 -1.49 11.98 2.32
CA ILE A 26 -0.92 11.49 1.06
C ILE A 26 0.09 12.49 0.51
N ASP A 27 -0.26 13.77 0.47
CA ASP A 27 0.56 14.84 -0.07
C ASP A 27 1.83 15.05 0.76
N SER A 28 1.74 14.88 2.09
CA SER A 28 2.90 14.93 2.99
C SER A 28 3.94 13.84 2.73
N TYR A 29 3.54 12.73 2.11
CA TYR A 29 4.45 11.66 1.71
C TYR A 29 4.94 11.82 0.27
N LEU A 30 4.09 12.32 -0.63
CA LEU A 30 4.44 12.51 -2.03
C LEU A 30 5.30 13.76 -2.28
N THR A 31 5.35 14.70 -1.32
CA THR A 31 5.97 16.02 -1.50
C THR A 31 6.74 16.47 -0.24
N PRO A 32 7.97 17.01 -0.37
CA PRO A 32 8.80 17.10 -1.58
C PRO A 32 9.46 15.76 -1.93
N GLU A 33 10.21 15.72 -3.04
CA GLU A 33 11.12 14.61 -3.30
C GLU A 33 12.46 14.81 -2.56
N PRO A 34 13.17 13.75 -2.16
CA PRO A 34 12.82 12.32 -2.30
C PRO A 34 11.64 11.88 -1.42
N ARG A 35 10.95 10.82 -1.85
CA ARG A 35 9.73 10.32 -1.20
C ARG A 35 10.08 9.27 -0.15
N ASP A 36 10.53 9.72 1.00
CA ASP A 36 10.82 8.91 2.18
C ASP A 36 10.05 9.44 3.39
N GLY A 37 9.42 8.55 4.14
CA GLY A 37 8.60 8.96 5.26
C GLY A 37 7.78 7.84 5.87
N ILE A 38 7.19 8.16 7.03
CA ILE A 38 6.29 7.28 7.77
C ILE A 38 4.95 7.97 7.89
N ILE A 39 3.88 7.30 7.48
CA ILE A 39 2.51 7.78 7.68
C ILE A 39 1.96 7.17 8.97
N SER A 40 1.66 8.03 9.95
CA SER A 40 0.99 7.66 11.18
C SER A 40 -0.42 8.25 11.20
N LEU A 41 -1.42 7.38 11.27
CA LEU A 41 -2.85 7.74 11.32
C LEU A 41 -3.51 6.94 12.43
N GLN A 42 -4.62 7.43 12.99
CA GLN A 42 -5.45 6.66 13.92
C GLN A 42 -6.19 5.50 13.24
N THR A 43 -6.73 4.56 14.03
CA THR A 43 -7.64 3.51 13.52
C THR A 43 -8.88 4.17 12.86
N GLY A 44 -9.40 3.57 11.79
CA GLY A 44 -10.48 4.17 10.99
C GLY A 44 -10.08 5.35 10.09
N GLY A 45 -8.87 5.91 10.23
CA GLY A 45 -8.35 7.01 9.38
C GLY A 45 -8.05 6.63 7.92
N GLY A 46 -8.26 5.36 7.55
CA GLY A 46 -8.06 4.88 6.18
C GLY A 46 -6.59 4.62 5.80
N LYS A 47 -5.75 4.22 6.76
CA LYS A 47 -4.35 3.85 6.55
C LYS A 47 -4.11 3.00 5.29
N THR A 48 -4.88 1.92 5.16
CA THR A 48 -4.80 1.00 4.03
C THR A 48 -5.09 1.69 2.70
N VAL A 49 -6.16 2.50 2.65
CA VAL A 49 -6.55 3.21 1.43
C VAL A 49 -5.49 4.23 1.02
N CYS A 50 -4.95 5.00 1.98
CA CYS A 50 -3.85 5.93 1.71
C CYS A 50 -2.62 5.21 1.20
N ALA A 51 -2.23 4.08 1.82
CA ALA A 51 -1.08 3.30 1.39
C ALA A 51 -1.24 2.75 -0.03
N LEU A 52 -2.41 2.21 -0.37
CA LEU A 52 -2.71 1.69 -1.71
C LEU A 52 -2.72 2.79 -2.77
N TYR A 53 -3.27 3.95 -2.45
CA TYR A 53 -3.24 5.11 -3.34
C TYR A 53 -1.83 5.62 -3.57
N ILE A 54 -1.03 5.74 -2.52
CA ILE A 54 0.38 6.12 -2.67
C ILE A 54 1.11 5.10 -3.54
N ALA A 55 0.93 3.80 -3.30
CA ALA A 55 1.52 2.75 -4.12
C ALA A 55 1.10 2.87 -5.59
N SER A 56 -0.15 3.21 -5.89
CA SER A 56 -0.62 3.41 -7.26
C SER A 56 -0.02 4.63 -7.96
N ILE A 57 0.34 5.67 -7.20
CA ILE A 57 1.06 6.84 -7.74
C ILE A 57 2.54 6.50 -7.99
N LEU A 58 3.16 5.72 -7.08
CA LEU A 58 4.57 5.34 -7.19
C LEU A 58 4.81 4.30 -8.31
N GLN A 59 3.91 3.32 -8.45
CA GLN A 59 3.97 2.21 -9.41
C GLN A 59 5.21 1.31 -9.29
N LEU A 60 5.79 1.27 -8.08
CA LEU A 60 6.97 0.47 -7.76
C LEU A 60 6.55 -0.89 -7.15
N PRO A 61 7.41 -1.92 -7.23
CA PRO A 61 7.21 -3.14 -6.46
C PRO A 61 7.00 -2.81 -4.98
N THR A 62 5.86 -3.23 -4.42
CA THR A 62 5.43 -2.87 -3.06
C THR A 62 5.29 -4.13 -2.22
N ILE A 63 5.85 -4.10 -1.00
CA ILE A 63 5.74 -5.19 -0.03
C ILE A 63 4.88 -4.70 1.13
N VAL A 64 3.86 -5.49 1.47
CA VAL A 64 3.04 -5.29 2.67
C VAL A 64 3.45 -6.34 3.69
N LEU A 65 3.94 -5.90 4.85
CA LEU A 65 4.32 -6.77 5.96
C LEU A 65 3.26 -6.71 7.05
N VAL A 66 2.83 -7.87 7.53
CA VAL A 66 1.78 -8.02 8.54
C VAL A 66 2.14 -9.10 9.53
N HIS A 67 1.57 -9.00 10.74
CA HIS A 67 1.92 -9.88 11.85
C HIS A 67 1.34 -11.29 11.73
N ASN A 68 0.22 -11.48 11.03
CA ASN A 68 -0.45 -12.77 10.93
C ASN A 68 -1.27 -12.92 9.64
N THR A 69 -1.76 -14.13 9.41
CA THR A 69 -2.53 -14.52 8.23
C THR A 69 -3.86 -13.78 8.13
N PHE A 70 -4.53 -13.53 9.26
CA PHE A 70 -5.79 -12.78 9.28
C PHE A 70 -5.61 -11.36 8.72
N LEU A 71 -4.58 -10.64 9.15
CA LEU A 71 -4.26 -9.31 8.62
C LEU A 71 -3.86 -9.37 7.15
N ARG A 72 -3.10 -10.40 6.74
CA ARG A 72 -2.76 -10.60 5.32
C ARG A 72 -4.02 -10.71 4.48
N ASP A 73 -4.98 -11.53 4.89
CA ASP A 73 -6.21 -11.75 4.12
C ASP A 73 -7.03 -10.47 4.02
N GLN A 74 -7.10 -9.67 5.11
CA GLN A 74 -7.69 -8.33 5.06
C GLN A 74 -6.98 -7.41 4.05
N TRP A 75 -5.66 -7.47 3.94
CA TRP A 75 -4.92 -6.69 2.94
C TRP A 75 -5.21 -7.17 1.52
N ILE A 76 -5.29 -8.48 1.29
CA ILE A 76 -5.64 -9.05 -0.03
C ILE A 76 -7.02 -8.55 -0.47
N ASP A 77 -8.02 -8.58 0.43
CA ASP A 77 -9.37 -8.07 0.14
C ASP A 77 -9.36 -6.59 -0.20
N ARG A 78 -8.59 -5.78 0.55
CA ARG A 78 -8.49 -4.33 0.32
C ARG A 78 -7.74 -4.01 -0.96
N ILE A 79 -6.66 -4.72 -1.29
CA ILE A 79 -5.96 -4.58 -2.56
C ILE A 79 -6.92 -4.92 -3.70
N SER A 80 -7.64 -6.04 -3.61
CA SER A 80 -8.59 -6.45 -4.66
C SER A 80 -9.72 -5.42 -4.86
N ALA A 81 -10.17 -4.77 -3.78
CA ALA A 81 -11.20 -3.74 -3.85
C ALA A 81 -10.71 -2.41 -4.44
N PHE A 82 -9.50 -1.96 -4.10
CA PHE A 82 -8.98 -0.64 -4.48
C PHE A 82 -7.98 -0.66 -5.64
N LEU A 83 -7.42 -1.82 -5.99
CA LEU A 83 -6.49 -2.05 -7.09
C LEU A 83 -6.84 -3.40 -7.76
N PRO A 84 -7.99 -3.49 -8.45
CA PRO A 84 -8.53 -4.76 -8.95
C PRO A 84 -7.60 -5.47 -9.95
N ASP A 85 -6.74 -4.71 -10.63
CA ASP A 85 -5.78 -5.22 -11.62
C ASP A 85 -4.41 -5.57 -11.01
N ALA A 86 -4.23 -5.41 -9.69
CA ALA A 86 -2.96 -5.67 -9.03
C ALA A 86 -2.60 -7.16 -9.09
N ARG A 87 -1.32 -7.45 -9.36
CA ARG A 87 -0.77 -8.79 -9.19
C ARG A 87 -0.34 -8.96 -7.73
N ILE A 88 -0.98 -9.89 -7.04
CA ILE A 88 -0.72 -10.16 -5.62
C ILE A 88 0.05 -11.47 -5.50
N GLY A 89 1.20 -11.43 -4.82
CA GLY A 89 1.94 -12.61 -4.41
C GLY A 89 2.01 -12.68 -2.88
N THR A 90 2.02 -13.89 -2.33
CA THR A 90 2.10 -14.11 -0.88
C THR A 90 3.34 -14.92 -0.55
N ILE A 91 4.07 -14.50 0.48
CA ILE A 91 5.21 -15.24 1.04
C ILE A 91 4.90 -15.49 2.52
N GLN A 92 4.98 -16.74 2.94
CA GLN A 92 4.82 -17.16 4.33
C GLN A 92 5.77 -18.34 4.57
N GLY A 93 6.47 -18.34 5.70
CA GLY A 93 7.28 -19.49 6.12
C GLY A 93 6.41 -20.64 6.66
N ASP A 94 6.91 -21.86 6.56
CA ASP A 94 6.20 -23.06 7.02
C ASP A 94 6.06 -23.11 8.55
N THR A 95 7.03 -22.55 9.27
CA THR A 95 7.05 -22.47 10.73
C THR A 95 6.90 -21.01 11.17
N ILE A 96 6.01 -20.76 12.12
CA ILE A 96 5.91 -19.48 12.82
C ILE A 96 6.47 -19.70 14.23
N ASP A 97 7.69 -19.23 14.46
CA ASP A 97 8.28 -19.21 15.80
C ASP A 97 7.87 -17.90 16.49
N ILE A 98 7.28 -18.01 17.68
CA ILE A 98 6.69 -16.88 18.43
C ILE A 98 7.35 -16.72 19.81
N GLU A 99 8.45 -17.44 20.04
CA GLU A 99 9.23 -17.42 21.28
C GLU A 99 10.54 -16.62 21.15
#